data_AF-A0A8H6UAH3-F1
#
_entry.id   AF-A0A8H6UAH3-F1
#
_cell.length_a   1.000
_cell.length_b   1.000
_cell.length_c   1.000
_cell.angle_alpha   90.00
_cell.angle_beta   90.00
_cell.angle_gamma   90.00
#
_symmetry.space_group_name_H-M   'P 1'
#
loop_
_entity.id
_entity.type
_entity.pdbx_description
1 polymer ?
#
loop_
_entity_poly.entity_id
_entity_poly.type
_entity_poly.pdbx_seq_one_letter_code
_entity_poly.pdbx_strand_id
1 'polypeptide(L)'
;MCWLNVLNAIDLLMLSHVSYDAQVAWEMKSAQRRTVKSSTCWWRRFIWSIGLTLNYRRVNTPWQIRAVPAFNKDKPGYIPDRWVFLRNGVINVCGSLLVLHFFAVEADDPHLPKFISELSGSRMVLSPAGWTARRLVIQSLFMVSFGCLFRAAILGMYNLLAIICVVLRVHQTIDWPPIFGSTADMYSLRRVWGIAWHQIFRKPITSNVDILLFSVLRLPQGPFSETLRLIITFFTSGLIHVLMDLGFGVSADQSGALWFFCLHSLGIILEDLVRFTCNGIIKQVNVRWRLLIGYVWVGLFFLWSAPVWLNPIILRLYQAGQRLPSPFLMFQSSSIFS
;
A
#
# COMPACT_ATOMS: atom_id res chain seq x y z
N MET A 1 -9.95 -0.08 -11.95
CA MET A 1 -9.15 1.08 -11.46
C MET A 1 -9.76 2.45 -11.79
N CYS A 2 -10.70 2.60 -12.73
CA CYS A 2 -11.26 3.90 -13.11
C CYS A 2 -11.90 4.68 -11.93
N TRP A 3 -12.43 3.98 -10.92
CA TRP A 3 -13.01 4.62 -9.72
C TRP A 3 -11.99 5.38 -8.86
N LEU A 4 -10.72 4.98 -8.84
CA LEU A 4 -9.68 5.72 -8.13
C LEU A 4 -9.43 7.09 -8.79
N ASN A 5 -9.57 7.18 -10.11
CA ASN A 5 -9.51 8.45 -10.82
C ASN A 5 -10.70 9.35 -10.46
N VAL A 6 -11.87 8.79 -10.17
CA VAL A 6 -13.03 9.57 -9.69
C VAL A 6 -12.73 10.18 -8.33
N LEU A 7 -12.27 9.37 -7.36
CA LEU A 7 -11.87 9.88 -6.04
C LEU A 7 -10.75 10.93 -6.15
N ASN A 8 -9.81 10.71 -7.06
CA ASN A 8 -8.73 11.65 -7.34
C ASN A 8 -9.24 12.96 -7.94
N ALA A 9 -10.18 12.91 -8.89
CA ALA A 9 -10.76 14.09 -9.52
C ALA A 9 -11.54 14.94 -8.52
N ILE A 10 -12.31 14.31 -7.61
CA ILE A 10 -13.01 14.99 -6.52
C ILE A 10 -12.01 15.79 -5.67
N ASP A 11 -10.88 15.19 -5.28
CA ASP A 11 -9.83 15.91 -4.55
C ASP A 11 -9.28 17.11 -5.32
N LEU A 12 -8.92 16.90 -6.59
CA LEU A 12 -8.30 17.94 -7.42
C LEU A 12 -9.23 19.16 -7.58
N LEU A 13 -10.53 18.90 -7.78
CA LEU A 13 -11.51 19.93 -8.10
C LEU A 13 -12.14 20.58 -6.87
N MET A 14 -12.48 19.78 -5.85
CA MET A 14 -13.31 20.24 -4.72
C MET A 14 -12.53 20.58 -3.46
N LEU A 15 -11.35 20.00 -3.24
CA LEU A 15 -10.60 20.19 -1.99
C LEU A 15 -9.27 20.90 -2.22
N SER A 16 -8.45 20.37 -3.13
CA SER A 16 -7.13 20.92 -3.40
C SER A 16 -7.17 22.16 -4.28
N HIS A 17 -8.28 22.38 -5.00
CA HIS A 17 -8.49 23.47 -5.96
C HIS A 17 -7.25 23.70 -6.83
N VAL A 18 -6.79 22.63 -7.48
CA VAL A 18 -5.51 22.65 -8.19
C VAL A 18 -5.57 23.65 -9.34
N SER A 19 -4.51 24.43 -9.50
CA SER A 19 -4.39 25.35 -10.62
C SER A 19 -2.98 25.33 -11.20
N TYR A 20 -2.90 25.42 -12.52
CA TYR A 20 -1.61 25.46 -13.20
C TYR A 20 -0.79 26.69 -12.79
N ASP A 21 -1.47 27.81 -12.53
CA ASP A 21 -0.81 29.05 -12.10
C ASP A 21 -0.17 28.91 -10.70
N ALA A 22 -0.84 28.21 -9.77
CA ALA A 22 -0.26 27.90 -8.46
C ALA A 22 0.96 26.96 -8.58
N GLN A 23 0.93 26.00 -9.51
CA GLN A 23 2.10 25.18 -9.82
C GLN A 23 3.26 26.03 -10.33
N VAL A 24 3.03 26.91 -11.32
CA VAL A 24 4.08 27.78 -11.86
C VAL A 24 4.65 28.70 -10.77
N ALA A 25 3.80 29.31 -9.93
CA ALA A 25 4.25 30.14 -8.83
C ALA A 25 5.11 29.35 -7.81
N TRP A 26 4.71 28.11 -7.51
CA TRP A 26 5.47 27.22 -6.63
C TRP A 26 6.83 26.83 -7.23
N GLU A 27 6.88 26.52 -8.53
CA GLU A 27 8.13 26.24 -9.25
C GLU A 27 9.07 27.44 -9.21
N MET A 28 8.58 28.64 -9.47
CA MET A 28 9.39 29.88 -9.44
C MET A 28 9.98 30.14 -8.05
N LYS A 29 9.21 29.87 -6.99
CA LYS A 29 9.68 30.01 -5.60
C LYS A 29 10.69 28.94 -5.21
N SER A 30 10.48 27.71 -5.67
CA SER A 30 11.34 26.56 -5.34
C SER A 30 12.64 26.55 -6.15
N ALA A 31 12.64 27.14 -7.34
CA ALA A 31 13.75 27.14 -8.30
C ALA A 31 14.65 28.38 -8.23
N GLN A 32 14.95 28.91 -7.03
CA GLN A 32 15.67 30.18 -6.81
C GLN A 32 17.08 30.33 -7.45
N ARG A 33 17.50 29.43 -8.36
CA ARG A 33 18.70 29.53 -9.23
C ARG A 33 18.59 28.99 -10.67
N ARG A 34 17.42 28.69 -11.26
CA ARG A 34 17.36 28.36 -12.70
C ARG A 34 16.23 29.07 -13.41
N THR A 35 16.56 29.75 -14.51
CA THR A 35 15.68 30.45 -15.44
C THR A 35 14.65 29.49 -16.03
N VAL A 36 13.54 29.28 -15.32
CA VAL A 36 12.34 28.71 -15.93
C VAL A 36 11.80 29.80 -16.84
N LYS A 37 12.00 29.66 -18.16
CA LYS A 37 11.31 30.51 -19.11
C LYS A 37 9.82 30.37 -18.84
N SER A 38 9.19 31.49 -18.44
CA SER A 38 7.75 31.64 -18.39
C SER A 38 7.21 31.53 -19.81
N SER A 39 7.05 30.30 -20.31
CA SER A 39 6.24 30.05 -21.49
C SER A 39 4.94 29.43 -21.01
N THR A 40 3.89 30.25 -21.01
CA THR A 40 2.48 29.90 -20.88
C THR A 40 2.01 29.10 -22.11
N CYS A 41 2.71 28.00 -22.41
CA CYS A 41 2.34 27.12 -23.49
C CYS A 41 1.11 26.30 -23.06
N TRP A 42 -0.01 26.47 -23.77
CA TRP A 42 -1.23 25.69 -23.56
C TRP A 42 -0.96 24.18 -23.56
N TRP A 43 0.01 23.73 -24.38
CA TRP A 43 0.45 22.34 -24.41
C TRP A 43 1.11 21.89 -23.11
N ARG A 44 1.96 22.72 -22.49
CA ARG A 44 2.56 22.42 -21.18
C ARG A 44 1.49 22.30 -20.10
N ARG A 45 0.48 23.18 -20.13
CA ARG A 45 -0.68 23.11 -19.22
C ARG A 45 -1.50 21.84 -19.44
N PHE A 46 -1.74 21.45 -20.70
CA PHE A 46 -2.47 20.23 -21.03
C PHE A 46 -1.75 18.96 -20.54
N ILE A 47 -0.45 18.84 -20.85
CA ILE A 47 0.38 17.71 -20.39
C ILE A 47 0.45 17.67 -18.86
N TRP A 48 0.62 18.81 -18.20
CA TRP A 48 0.58 18.90 -16.74
C TRP A 48 -0.76 18.42 -16.18
N SER A 49 -1.89 18.85 -16.76
CA SER A 49 -3.22 18.43 -16.32
C SER A 49 -3.39 16.91 -16.42
N ILE A 50 -2.98 16.30 -17.53
CA ILE A 50 -3.01 14.84 -17.68
C ILE A 50 -2.09 14.19 -16.64
N GLY A 51 -0.85 14.65 -16.52
CA GLY A 51 0.11 14.11 -15.56
C GLY A 51 -0.39 14.17 -14.12
N LEU A 52 -1.09 15.25 -13.75
CA LEU A 52 -1.64 15.43 -12.41
C LEU A 52 -2.76 14.43 -12.08
N THR A 53 -3.56 14.02 -13.08
CA THR A 53 -4.60 13.00 -12.88
C THR A 53 -4.02 11.64 -12.51
N LEU A 54 -2.82 11.31 -13.01
CA LEU A 54 -2.11 10.06 -12.69
C LEU A 54 -1.14 10.20 -11.51
N ASN A 55 -0.83 11.43 -11.09
CA ASN A 55 0.04 11.73 -9.96
C ASN A 55 -0.75 11.74 -8.63
N TYR A 56 -1.21 10.56 -8.18
CA TYR A 56 -2.01 10.41 -6.96
C TYR A 56 -1.30 10.88 -5.68
N ARG A 57 0.03 10.84 -5.65
CA ARG A 57 0.84 11.32 -4.51
C ARG A 57 1.17 12.80 -4.58
N ARG A 58 0.76 13.48 -5.66
CA ARG A 58 1.01 14.90 -5.92
C ARG A 58 2.51 15.24 -5.90
N VAL A 59 3.34 14.29 -6.31
CA VAL A 59 4.81 14.43 -6.33
C VAL A 59 5.21 15.66 -7.14
N ASN A 60 6.16 16.44 -6.62
CA ASN A 60 6.72 17.62 -7.28
C ASN A 60 5.66 18.70 -7.59
N THR A 61 4.70 18.87 -6.68
CA THR A 61 3.66 19.91 -6.74
C THR A 61 3.47 20.52 -5.34
N PRO A 62 2.87 21.72 -5.20
CA PRO A 62 2.57 22.30 -3.88
C PRO A 62 1.58 21.46 -3.06
N TRP A 63 0.85 20.53 -3.68
CA TRP A 63 -0.11 19.64 -3.01
C TRP A 63 0.48 18.27 -2.62
N GLN A 64 1.81 18.11 -2.69
CA GLN A 64 2.49 16.85 -2.38
C GLN A 64 2.09 16.28 -1.01
N ILE A 65 1.80 14.98 -0.97
CA ILE A 65 1.51 14.32 0.31
C ILE A 65 2.73 14.39 1.23
N ARG A 66 2.50 14.53 2.54
CA ARG A 66 3.59 14.52 3.53
C ARG A 66 4.33 13.18 3.59
N ALA A 67 3.64 12.09 3.28
CA ALA A 67 4.17 10.72 3.40
C ALA A 67 4.89 10.24 2.13
N VAL A 68 5.55 11.10 1.35
CA VAL A 68 6.39 10.64 0.23
C VAL A 68 7.71 10.09 0.81
N PRO A 69 8.04 8.80 0.60
CA PRO A 69 9.33 8.26 1.00
C PRO A 69 10.50 8.97 0.31
N ALA A 70 11.57 9.24 1.07
CA ALA A 70 12.81 9.77 0.53
C ALA A 70 13.59 8.68 -0.24
N PHE A 71 14.37 9.09 -1.25
CA PHE A 71 15.31 8.19 -1.95
C PHE A 71 16.38 7.62 -1.02
N ASN A 72 16.82 8.42 -0.06
CA ASN A 72 17.75 8.01 0.98
C ASN A 72 17.27 8.57 2.33
N LYS A 73 17.11 7.70 3.32
CA LYS A 73 16.64 8.09 4.66
C LYS A 73 17.67 8.90 5.43
N ASP A 74 18.96 8.64 5.20
CA ASP A 74 20.07 9.25 5.91
C ASP A 74 20.51 10.58 5.28
N LYS A 75 20.04 10.88 4.06
CA LYS A 75 20.35 12.10 3.32
C LYS A 75 19.06 12.81 2.85
N PRO A 76 18.44 13.62 3.71
CA PRO A 76 17.25 14.41 3.34
C PRO A 76 17.50 15.24 2.09
N GLY A 77 16.56 15.20 1.14
CA GLY A 77 16.67 15.94 -0.13
C GLY A 77 17.58 15.31 -1.19
N TYR A 78 18.22 14.17 -0.91
CA TYR A 78 18.99 13.44 -1.93
C TYR A 78 18.08 12.95 -3.06
N ILE A 79 18.52 13.21 -4.29
CA ILE A 79 17.90 12.72 -5.53
C ILE A 79 18.99 12.00 -6.31
N PRO A 80 18.79 10.74 -6.71
CA PRO A 80 19.77 10.02 -7.51
C PRO A 80 19.92 10.65 -8.90
N ASP A 81 21.13 10.59 -9.44
CA ASP A 81 21.34 10.88 -10.85
C ASP A 81 20.57 9.86 -11.73
N ARG A 82 20.45 10.19 -13.02
CA ARG A 82 19.68 9.41 -13.97
C ARG A 82 20.15 7.96 -14.07
N TRP A 83 21.46 7.70 -14.08
CA TRP A 83 21.99 6.36 -14.29
C TRP A 83 21.84 5.50 -13.06
N VAL A 84 22.10 6.06 -11.87
CA VAL A 84 21.83 5.38 -10.59
C VAL A 84 20.35 5.05 -10.46
N PHE A 85 19.47 6.00 -10.81
CA PHE A 85 18.02 5.78 -10.81
C PHE A 85 17.63 4.64 -11.75
N LEU A 86 18.07 4.67 -13.01
CA LEU A 86 17.73 3.65 -14.01
C LEU A 86 18.26 2.28 -13.62
N ARG A 87 19.51 2.18 -13.16
CA ARG A 87 20.10 0.93 -12.67
C ARG A 87 19.28 0.35 -11.52
N ASN A 88 18.97 1.16 -10.51
CA ASN A 88 18.18 0.71 -9.37
C ASN A 88 16.76 0.32 -9.80
N GLY A 89 16.17 1.04 -10.76
CA GLY A 89 14.90 0.69 -11.38
C GLY A 89 14.93 -0.69 -12.04
N VAL A 90 15.94 -0.97 -12.87
CA VAL A 90 16.09 -2.28 -13.52
C VAL A 90 16.27 -3.39 -12.48
N ILE A 91 17.11 -3.18 -11.46
CA ILE A 91 17.26 -4.12 -10.34
C ILE A 91 15.92 -4.40 -9.66
N ASN A 92 15.13 -3.36 -9.39
CA ASN A 92 13.81 -3.50 -8.79
C ASN A 92 12.84 -4.27 -9.70
N VAL A 93 12.83 -4.00 -11.01
CA VAL A 93 11.97 -4.72 -11.97
C VAL A 93 12.37 -6.20 -12.06
N CYS A 94 13.66 -6.50 -12.24
CA CYS A 94 14.15 -7.87 -12.28
C CYS A 94 13.87 -8.61 -10.96
N GLY A 95 14.17 -7.98 -9.81
CA GLY A 95 13.86 -8.54 -8.50
C GLY A 95 12.37 -8.82 -8.31
N SER A 96 11.50 -7.89 -8.74
CA SER A 96 10.05 -8.09 -8.73
C SER A 96 9.61 -9.28 -9.59
N LEU A 97 10.17 -9.43 -10.80
CA LEU A 97 9.85 -10.57 -11.66
C LEU A 97 10.30 -11.90 -11.06
N LEU A 98 11.47 -11.94 -10.41
CA LEU A 98 11.93 -13.13 -9.69
C LEU A 98 11.00 -13.49 -8.53
N VAL A 99 10.55 -12.50 -7.74
CA VAL A 99 9.58 -12.74 -6.67
C VAL A 99 8.26 -13.26 -7.25
N LEU A 100 7.75 -12.65 -8.33
CA LEU A 100 6.53 -13.12 -9.01
C LEU A 100 6.67 -14.55 -9.54
N HIS A 101 7.86 -14.93 -9.99
CA HIS A 101 8.13 -16.28 -10.47
C HIS A 101 8.17 -17.30 -9.32
N PHE A 102 8.97 -17.04 -8.29
CA PHE A 102 9.25 -18.02 -7.22
C PHE A 102 8.16 -18.08 -6.16
N PHE A 103 7.51 -16.97 -5.82
CA PHE A 103 6.45 -16.94 -4.81
C PHE A 103 5.06 -17.28 -5.36
N ALA A 104 4.95 -17.71 -6.62
CA ALA A 104 3.68 -18.15 -7.19
C ALA A 104 3.78 -19.59 -7.68
N VAL A 105 2.74 -20.37 -7.38
CA VAL A 105 2.63 -21.79 -7.77
C VAL A 105 1.49 -21.95 -8.78
N GLU A 106 1.64 -22.91 -9.69
CA GLU A 106 0.58 -23.33 -10.61
C GLU A 106 -0.52 -24.07 -9.83
N ALA A 107 -1.77 -23.92 -10.27
CA ALA A 107 -2.91 -24.54 -9.58
C ALA A 107 -2.94 -26.07 -9.70
N ASP A 108 -2.24 -26.64 -10.67
CA ASP A 108 -2.14 -28.08 -10.92
C ASP A 108 -0.97 -28.77 -10.18
N ASP A 109 -0.24 -28.05 -9.31
CA ASP A 109 0.83 -28.63 -8.50
C ASP A 109 0.29 -29.77 -7.60
N PRO A 110 0.90 -30.97 -7.64
CA PRO A 110 0.36 -32.16 -6.98
C PRO A 110 0.38 -32.09 -5.44
N HIS A 111 1.20 -31.22 -4.85
CA HIS A 111 1.30 -31.07 -3.39
C HIS A 111 0.34 -30.00 -2.85
N LEU A 112 -0.11 -29.07 -3.69
CA LEU A 112 -0.95 -27.94 -3.32
C LEU A 112 -2.32 -28.32 -2.70
N PRO A 113 -3.05 -29.38 -3.14
CA PRO A 113 -4.36 -29.72 -2.58
C PRO A 113 -4.36 -29.89 -1.05
N LYS A 114 -3.27 -30.42 -0.48
CA LYS A 114 -3.09 -30.64 0.97
C LYS A 114 -2.98 -29.35 1.78
N PHE A 115 -2.57 -28.26 1.14
CA PHE A 115 -2.49 -26.93 1.76
C PHE A 115 -3.80 -26.18 1.59
N ILE A 116 -4.41 -26.29 0.41
CA ILE A 116 -5.71 -25.67 0.11
C ILE A 116 -6.80 -26.21 1.03
N SER A 117 -6.81 -27.50 1.35
CA SER A 117 -7.80 -28.11 2.26
C SER A 117 -7.78 -27.55 3.69
N GLU A 118 -6.69 -26.87 4.10
CA GLU A 118 -6.53 -26.26 5.42
C GLU A 118 -7.05 -24.81 5.46
N LEU A 119 -7.31 -24.23 4.29
CA LEU A 119 -7.90 -22.91 4.14
C LEU A 119 -9.42 -22.98 4.27
N SER A 120 -10.00 -21.90 4.80
CA SER A 120 -11.46 -21.74 4.83
C SER A 120 -11.81 -20.36 4.33
N GLY A 121 -12.78 -20.28 3.42
CA GLY A 121 -13.38 -19.01 2.99
C GLY A 121 -14.40 -18.47 3.99
N SER A 122 -14.70 -19.20 5.07
CA SER A 122 -15.62 -18.74 6.10
C SER A 122 -14.96 -17.68 7.00
N ARG A 123 -15.75 -16.67 7.39
CA ARG A 123 -15.34 -15.64 8.36
C ARG A 123 -15.05 -16.22 9.76
N MET A 124 -15.44 -17.47 10.01
CA MET A 124 -15.06 -18.20 11.21
C MET A 124 -13.54 -18.32 11.39
N VAL A 125 -12.73 -18.07 10.36
CA VAL A 125 -11.26 -17.96 10.49
C VAL A 125 -10.80 -16.93 11.53
N LEU A 126 -11.63 -15.90 11.80
CA LEU A 126 -11.37 -14.92 12.85
C LEU A 126 -11.60 -15.47 14.26
N SER A 127 -12.36 -16.56 14.40
CA SER A 127 -12.61 -17.22 15.68
C SER A 127 -11.43 -18.13 16.03
N PRO A 128 -11.01 -18.18 17.31
CA PRO A 128 -10.04 -19.17 17.79
C PRO A 128 -10.50 -20.62 17.60
N ALA A 129 -11.81 -20.84 17.42
CA ALA A 129 -12.37 -22.16 17.17
C ALA A 129 -11.81 -22.76 15.87
N GLY A 130 -11.05 -23.85 15.98
CA GLY A 130 -10.41 -24.51 14.85
C GLY A 130 -9.04 -23.95 14.46
N TRP A 131 -8.38 -23.21 15.36
CA TRP A 131 -6.94 -22.94 15.23
C TRP A 131 -6.14 -24.20 15.57
N THR A 132 -5.31 -24.62 14.61
CA THR A 132 -4.31 -25.67 14.80
C THR A 132 -2.95 -25.11 14.40
N ALA A 133 -1.87 -25.63 15.01
CA ALA A 133 -0.51 -25.19 14.67
C ALA A 133 -0.24 -25.32 13.16
N ARG A 134 -0.67 -26.45 12.56
CA ARG A 134 -0.57 -26.70 11.12
C ARG A 134 -1.27 -25.62 10.31
N ARG A 135 -2.52 -25.29 10.64
CA ARG A 135 -3.31 -24.29 9.93
C ARG A 135 -2.69 -22.89 10.04
N LEU A 136 -2.21 -22.52 11.23
CA LEU A 136 -1.54 -21.23 11.44
C LEU A 136 -0.26 -21.13 10.61
N VAL A 137 0.55 -22.19 10.55
CA VAL A 137 1.74 -22.24 9.69
C VAL A 137 1.35 -22.06 8.22
N ILE A 138 0.38 -22.82 7.72
CA ILE A 138 -0.05 -22.73 6.31
C ILE A 138 -0.58 -21.34 5.96
N GLN A 139 -1.43 -20.76 6.82
CA GLN A 139 -1.93 -19.40 6.64
C GLN A 139 -0.79 -18.38 6.64
N SER A 140 0.21 -18.54 7.51
CA SER A 140 1.38 -17.65 7.53
C SER A 140 2.18 -17.73 6.24
N LEU A 141 2.34 -18.93 5.66
CA LEU A 141 3.06 -19.14 4.40
C LEU A 141 2.34 -18.44 3.24
N PHE A 142 1.03 -18.66 3.11
CA PHE A 142 0.23 -17.96 2.09
C PHE A 142 0.21 -16.45 2.31
N MET A 143 0.13 -15.98 3.55
CA MET A 143 0.16 -14.55 3.88
C MET A 143 1.48 -13.89 3.47
N VAL A 144 2.61 -14.48 3.84
CA VAL A 144 3.94 -13.99 3.46
C VAL A 144 4.07 -13.98 1.94
N SER A 145 3.66 -15.08 1.29
CA SER A 145 3.72 -15.23 -0.15
C SER A 145 2.89 -14.19 -0.89
N PHE A 146 1.63 -14.02 -0.49
CA PHE A 146 0.73 -13.00 -1.01
C PHE A 146 1.32 -11.59 -0.81
N GLY A 147 1.81 -11.27 0.39
CA GLY A 147 2.42 -9.98 0.68
C GLY A 147 3.64 -9.67 -0.21
N CYS A 148 4.51 -10.67 -0.42
CA CYS A 148 5.67 -10.57 -1.29
C CYS A 148 5.26 -10.35 -2.76
N LEU A 149 4.33 -11.16 -3.28
CA LEU A 149 3.83 -11.05 -4.65
C LEU A 149 3.20 -9.67 -4.92
N PHE A 150 2.28 -9.21 -4.07
CA PHE A 150 1.60 -7.93 -4.28
C PHE A 150 2.57 -6.75 -4.16
N ARG A 151 3.48 -6.79 -3.19
CA ARG A 151 4.53 -5.75 -3.06
C ARG A 151 5.43 -5.73 -4.31
N ALA A 152 5.84 -6.90 -4.79
CA ALA A 152 6.67 -7.04 -5.99
C ALA A 152 5.95 -6.54 -7.25
N ALA A 153 4.68 -6.89 -7.45
CA ALA A 153 3.88 -6.44 -8.58
C ALA A 153 3.78 -4.90 -8.64
N ILE A 154 3.43 -4.27 -7.51
CA ILE A 154 3.31 -2.81 -7.42
C ILE A 154 4.68 -2.15 -7.65
N LEU A 155 5.73 -2.65 -7.01
CA LEU A 155 7.09 -2.11 -7.15
C LEU A 155 7.61 -2.24 -8.59
N GLY A 156 7.42 -3.41 -9.20
CA GLY A 156 7.89 -3.72 -10.54
C GLY A 156 7.21 -2.84 -11.57
N MET A 157 5.88 -2.77 -11.54
CA MET A 157 5.12 -1.93 -12.47
C MET A 157 5.46 -0.44 -12.30
N TYR A 158 5.59 0.03 -11.06
CA TYR A 158 5.97 1.41 -10.80
C TYR A 158 7.36 1.75 -11.36
N ASN A 159 8.37 0.90 -11.11
CA ASN A 159 9.73 1.14 -11.62
C ASN A 159 9.80 0.98 -13.15
N LEU A 160 9.04 0.06 -13.75
CA LEU A 160 8.97 -0.09 -15.20
C LEU A 160 8.46 1.19 -15.87
N LEU A 161 7.34 1.73 -15.39
CA LEU A 161 6.81 3.00 -15.89
C LEU A 161 7.78 4.16 -15.66
N ALA A 162 8.43 4.19 -14.49
CA ALA A 162 9.43 5.21 -14.18
C ALA A 162 10.62 5.18 -15.14
N ILE A 163 11.15 4.00 -15.42
CA ILE A 163 12.24 3.78 -16.38
C ILE A 163 11.82 4.30 -17.76
N ILE A 164 10.66 3.90 -18.26
CA ILE A 164 10.15 4.32 -19.57
C ILE A 164 10.06 5.86 -19.63
N CYS A 165 9.42 6.49 -18.64
CA CYS A 165 9.27 7.95 -18.61
C CYS A 165 10.61 8.71 -18.50
N VAL A 166 11.57 8.20 -17.72
CA VAL A 166 12.89 8.83 -17.56
C VAL A 166 13.78 8.62 -18.78
N VAL A 167 13.73 7.44 -19.41
CA VAL A 167 14.45 7.14 -20.66
C VAL A 167 13.97 8.06 -21.78
N LEU A 168 12.66 8.16 -21.97
CA LEU A 168 12.00 9.03 -22.96
C LEU A 168 12.11 10.52 -22.63
N ARG A 169 12.71 10.89 -21.49
CA ARG A 169 12.88 12.28 -21.03
C ARG A 169 11.56 13.03 -20.82
N VAL A 170 10.48 12.30 -20.59
CA VAL A 170 9.17 12.89 -20.27
C VAL A 170 9.17 13.39 -18.83
N HIS A 171 9.74 12.62 -17.91
CA HIS A 171 9.89 12.96 -16.49
C HIS A 171 11.36 12.93 -16.04
N GLN A 172 11.66 13.60 -14.93
CA GLN A 172 12.95 13.56 -14.25
C GLN A 172 12.94 12.52 -13.11
N THR A 173 14.12 12.22 -12.54
CA THR A 173 14.24 11.25 -11.44
C THR A 173 13.46 11.69 -10.20
N ILE A 174 13.44 12.99 -9.90
CA ILE A 174 12.70 13.56 -8.77
C ILE A 174 11.18 13.30 -8.83
N ASP A 175 10.62 13.10 -10.02
CA ASP A 175 9.19 12.86 -10.22
C ASP A 175 8.77 11.43 -9.82
N TRP A 176 9.73 10.55 -9.59
CA TRP A 176 9.51 9.13 -9.27
C TRP A 176 10.11 8.70 -7.92
N PRO A 177 9.79 9.37 -6.79
CA PRO A 177 10.27 8.98 -5.47
C PRO A 177 9.75 7.59 -5.07
N PRO A 178 10.47 6.84 -4.22
CA PRO A 178 10.07 5.49 -3.83
C PRO A 178 8.63 5.46 -3.32
N ILE A 179 7.88 4.42 -3.68
CA ILE A 179 6.46 4.29 -3.29
C ILE A 179 6.28 3.65 -1.93
N PHE A 180 7.22 2.80 -1.50
CA PHE A 180 7.22 2.11 -0.22
C PHE A 180 8.25 2.73 0.72
N GLY A 181 7.93 2.74 2.02
CA GLY A 181 8.91 2.98 3.07
C GLY A 181 9.73 1.72 3.42
N SER A 182 10.51 1.81 4.49
CA SER A 182 11.30 0.68 4.98
C SER A 182 10.41 -0.35 5.66
N THR A 183 10.70 -1.63 5.42
CA THR A 183 10.09 -2.76 6.14
C THR A 183 10.50 -2.78 7.62
N ALA A 184 11.65 -2.18 7.97
CA ALA A 184 12.06 -2.01 9.37
C ALA A 184 11.17 -1.05 10.18
N ASP A 185 10.22 -0.36 9.52
CA ASP A 185 9.22 0.46 10.22
C ASP A 185 7.95 -0.33 10.56
N MET A 186 7.86 -1.63 10.23
CA MET A 186 6.66 -2.46 10.38
C MET A 186 6.44 -3.01 11.80
N TYR A 187 6.78 -2.25 12.84
CA TYR A 187 6.62 -2.64 14.26
C TYR A 187 5.35 -2.05 14.91
N SER A 188 4.46 -1.46 14.12
CA SER A 188 3.11 -1.04 14.54
C SER A 188 2.21 -0.97 13.31
N LEU A 189 0.93 -1.33 13.43
CA LEU A 189 -0.08 -1.26 12.38
C LEU A 189 -0.15 0.15 11.79
N ARG A 190 -0.11 1.19 12.65
CA ARG A 190 -0.09 2.59 12.21
C ARG A 190 1.11 2.88 11.30
N ARG A 191 2.28 2.34 11.61
CA ARG A 191 3.50 2.52 10.79
C ARG A 191 3.50 1.66 9.53
N VAL A 192 2.94 0.45 9.59
CA VAL A 192 2.76 -0.42 8.41
C VAL A 192 2.01 0.36 7.33
N TRP A 193 0.82 0.88 7.64
CA TRP A 193 0.00 1.59 6.64
C TRP A 193 0.44 3.04 6.40
N GLY A 194 0.99 3.70 7.42
CA GLY A 194 1.37 5.11 7.34
C GLY A 194 2.75 5.38 6.75
N ILE A 195 3.65 4.39 6.73
CA ILE A 195 5.05 4.56 6.34
C ILE A 195 5.52 3.44 5.41
N ALA A 196 5.41 2.18 5.85
CA ALA A 196 6.10 1.06 5.19
C ALA A 196 5.40 0.57 3.91
N TRP A 197 4.06 0.58 3.91
CA TRP A 197 3.23 0.24 2.76
C TRP A 197 3.17 1.38 1.73
N HIS A 198 2.69 1.09 0.53
CA HIS A 198 2.70 2.09 -0.53
C HIS A 198 1.77 3.27 -0.22
N GLN A 199 2.21 4.49 -0.52
CA GLN A 199 1.44 5.71 -0.23
C GLN A 199 0.59 6.21 -1.42
N ILE A 200 0.51 5.42 -2.50
CA ILE A 200 -0.14 5.76 -3.77
C ILE A 200 -1.59 6.23 -3.58
N PHE A 201 -2.41 5.49 -2.82
CA PHE A 201 -3.85 5.79 -2.66
C PHE A 201 -4.18 6.68 -1.47
N ARG A 202 -3.18 7.14 -0.71
CA ARG A 202 -3.40 7.92 0.52
C ARG A 202 -4.24 9.16 0.25
N LYS A 203 -3.82 10.01 -0.69
CA LYS A 203 -4.50 11.28 -0.97
C LYS A 203 -5.90 11.06 -1.55
N PRO A 204 -6.10 10.30 -2.65
CA PRO A 204 -7.43 10.08 -3.21
C PRO A 204 -8.44 9.53 -2.20
N ILE A 205 -8.03 8.64 -1.27
CA ILE A 205 -8.95 8.14 -0.25
C ILE A 205 -9.21 9.21 0.81
N THR A 206 -8.14 9.72 1.44
CA THR A 206 -8.31 10.58 2.62
C THR A 206 -8.94 11.94 2.31
N SER A 207 -8.75 12.49 1.12
CA SER A 207 -9.38 13.75 0.70
C SER A 207 -10.90 13.65 0.63
N ASN A 208 -11.42 12.52 0.14
CA ASN A 208 -12.86 12.29 0.04
C ASN A 208 -13.47 12.12 1.44
N VAL A 209 -12.73 11.48 2.34
CA VAL A 209 -13.10 11.42 3.76
C VAL A 209 -13.07 12.82 4.39
N ASP A 210 -12.07 13.63 4.08
CA ASP A 210 -11.97 15.01 4.59
C ASP A 210 -13.14 15.88 4.11
N ILE A 211 -13.53 15.77 2.83
CA ILE A 211 -14.72 16.46 2.29
C ILE A 211 -15.98 16.01 3.03
N LEU A 212 -16.17 14.70 3.20
CA LEU A 212 -17.33 14.16 3.92
C LEU A 212 -17.39 14.69 5.35
N LEU A 213 -16.30 14.60 6.10
CA LEU A 213 -16.30 14.96 7.52
C LEU A 213 -16.38 16.46 7.76
N PHE A 214 -15.64 17.26 6.99
CA PHE A 214 -15.43 18.67 7.30
C PHE A 214 -16.23 19.62 6.41
N SER A 215 -16.54 19.23 5.17
CA SER A 215 -17.36 20.06 4.26
C SER A 215 -18.84 19.68 4.31
N VAL A 216 -19.16 18.39 4.33
CA VAL A 216 -20.55 17.90 4.33
C VAL A 216 -21.10 17.84 5.76
N LEU A 217 -20.47 17.07 6.64
CA LEU A 217 -20.92 16.88 8.02
C LEU A 217 -20.49 18.03 8.95
N ARG A 218 -19.57 18.89 8.52
CA ARG A 218 -19.07 20.07 9.24
C ARG A 218 -18.62 19.76 10.67
N LEU A 219 -17.98 18.60 10.87
CA LEU A 219 -17.47 18.23 12.18
C LEU A 219 -16.32 19.17 12.60
N PRO A 220 -16.22 19.55 13.88
CA PRO A 220 -15.06 20.28 14.38
C PRO A 220 -13.80 19.41 14.32
N GLN A 221 -12.65 20.05 14.11
CA GLN A 221 -11.36 19.36 14.18
C GLN A 221 -11.08 18.94 15.62
N GLY A 222 -10.74 17.67 15.83
CA GLY A 222 -10.33 17.15 17.13
C GLY A 222 -10.15 15.63 17.15
N PRO A 223 -9.87 15.04 18.33
CA PRO A 223 -9.59 13.60 18.46
C PRO A 223 -10.71 12.70 17.93
N PHE A 224 -11.97 13.11 18.11
CA PHE A 224 -13.13 12.39 17.61
C PHE A 224 -13.17 12.36 16.07
N SER A 225 -13.02 13.52 15.42
CA SER A 225 -13.02 13.59 13.95
C SER A 225 -11.80 12.87 13.36
N GLU A 226 -10.64 12.89 14.04
CA GLU A 226 -9.45 12.14 13.62
C GLU A 226 -9.67 10.62 13.68
N THR A 227 -10.32 10.13 14.74
CA THR A 227 -10.67 8.72 14.90
C THR A 227 -11.68 8.30 13.83
N LEU A 228 -12.72 9.11 13.61
CA LEU A 228 -13.71 8.85 12.57
C LEU A 228 -13.08 8.86 11.17
N ARG A 229 -12.18 9.82 10.91
CA ARG A 229 -11.40 9.90 9.67
C ARG A 229 -10.60 8.63 9.43
N LEU A 230 -9.95 8.09 10.46
CA LEU A 230 -9.22 6.82 10.38
C LEU A 230 -10.17 5.66 10.01
N ILE A 231 -11.29 5.52 10.73
CA ILE A 231 -12.26 4.43 10.50
C ILE A 231 -12.81 4.50 9.07
N ILE A 232 -13.29 5.66 8.64
CA ILE A 232 -13.89 5.83 7.30
C ILE A 232 -12.83 5.65 6.20
N THR A 233 -11.59 6.07 6.43
CA THR A 233 -10.48 5.84 5.47
C THR A 233 -10.25 4.35 5.24
N PHE A 234 -10.18 3.56 6.30
CA PHE A 234 -9.99 2.11 6.19
C PHE A 234 -11.24 1.42 5.64
N PHE A 235 -12.45 1.85 6.01
CA PHE A 235 -13.70 1.37 5.43
C PHE A 235 -13.75 1.59 3.91
N THR A 236 -13.40 2.80 3.46
CA THR A 236 -13.33 3.16 2.03
C THR A 236 -12.28 2.32 1.31
N SER A 237 -11.11 2.09 1.93
CA SER A 237 -10.09 1.17 1.41
C SER A 237 -10.65 -0.25 1.28
N GLY A 238 -11.40 -0.75 2.26
CA GLY A 238 -12.05 -2.05 2.20
C GLY A 238 -13.06 -2.16 1.06
N LEU A 239 -13.89 -1.15 0.83
CA LEU A 239 -14.82 -1.11 -0.31
C LEU A 239 -14.08 -1.18 -1.65
N ILE A 240 -12.98 -0.43 -1.80
CA ILE A 240 -12.15 -0.47 -3.00
C ILE A 240 -11.62 -1.89 -3.25
N HIS A 241 -11.20 -2.59 -2.21
CA HIS A 241 -10.68 -3.96 -2.35
C HIS A 241 -11.80 -4.98 -2.61
N VAL A 242 -13.01 -4.82 -2.04
CA VAL A 242 -14.17 -5.64 -2.44
C VAL A 242 -14.43 -5.51 -3.95
N LEU A 243 -14.38 -4.29 -4.50
CA LEU A 243 -14.54 -4.07 -5.94
C LEU A 243 -13.42 -4.69 -6.78
N MET A 244 -12.20 -4.75 -6.25
CA MET A 244 -11.08 -5.45 -6.89
C MET A 244 -11.27 -6.97 -6.85
N ASP A 245 -11.72 -7.49 -5.71
CA ASP A 245 -11.97 -8.92 -5.49
C ASP A 245 -13.06 -9.47 -6.42
N LEU A 246 -14.10 -8.66 -6.71
CA LEU A 246 -15.09 -8.97 -7.75
C LEU A 246 -14.42 -9.20 -9.12
N GLY A 247 -13.38 -8.42 -9.43
CA GLY A 247 -12.58 -8.60 -10.65
C GLY A 247 -11.74 -9.89 -10.66
N PHE A 248 -11.40 -10.43 -9.49
CA PHE A 248 -10.80 -11.77 -9.34
C PHE A 248 -11.85 -12.89 -9.30
N GLY A 249 -13.14 -12.56 -9.44
CA GLY A 249 -14.24 -13.52 -9.39
C GLY A 249 -14.62 -13.96 -7.97
N VAL A 250 -14.18 -13.25 -6.94
CA VAL A 250 -14.64 -13.45 -5.55
C VAL A 250 -15.89 -12.60 -5.33
N SER A 251 -17.00 -13.20 -4.94
CA SER A 251 -18.25 -12.45 -4.72
C SER A 251 -18.15 -11.49 -3.53
N ALA A 252 -18.96 -10.43 -3.54
CA ALA A 252 -18.88 -9.38 -2.52
C ALA A 252 -19.13 -9.90 -1.09
N ASP A 253 -19.98 -10.91 -0.93
CA ASP A 253 -20.23 -11.58 0.35
C ASP A 253 -19.04 -12.43 0.82
N GLN A 254 -18.20 -12.91 -0.10
CA GLN A 254 -17.05 -13.75 0.20
C GLN A 254 -15.74 -12.98 0.41
N SER A 255 -15.57 -11.81 -0.22
CA SER A 255 -14.31 -11.05 -0.26
C SER A 255 -13.62 -10.90 1.11
N GLY A 256 -14.34 -10.57 2.19
CA GLY A 256 -13.72 -10.37 3.50
C GLY A 256 -12.79 -9.15 3.60
N ALA A 257 -12.54 -8.41 2.51
CA ALA A 257 -11.69 -7.22 2.51
C ALA A 257 -12.16 -6.15 3.51
N LEU A 258 -13.47 -5.87 3.55
CA LEU A 258 -14.04 -4.93 4.52
C LEU A 258 -13.71 -5.31 5.97
N TRP A 259 -13.77 -6.61 6.31
CA TRP A 259 -13.41 -7.09 7.63
C TRP A 259 -11.94 -6.82 7.92
N PHE A 260 -11.05 -7.21 7.02
CA PHE A 260 -9.61 -6.99 7.16
C PHE A 260 -9.25 -5.51 7.39
N PHE A 261 -9.73 -4.61 6.52
CA PHE A 261 -9.40 -3.19 6.65
C PHE A 261 -10.04 -2.53 7.87
N CYS A 262 -11.29 -2.86 8.23
CA CYS A 262 -11.92 -2.33 9.44
C CYS A 262 -11.26 -2.85 10.73
N LEU A 263 -10.86 -4.13 10.78
CA LEU A 263 -10.09 -4.66 11.92
C LEU A 263 -8.76 -3.90 12.08
N HIS A 264 -8.12 -3.51 10.99
CA HIS A 264 -6.86 -2.77 11.04
C HIS A 264 -7.03 -1.35 11.59
N SER A 265 -8.15 -0.67 11.33
CA SER A 265 -8.42 0.62 11.97
C SER A 265 -8.66 0.46 13.47
N LEU A 266 -9.39 -0.57 13.89
CA LEU A 266 -9.57 -0.91 15.31
C LEU A 266 -8.24 -1.26 15.99
N GLY A 267 -7.37 -2.03 15.32
CA GLY A 267 -6.04 -2.35 15.82
C GLY A 267 -5.17 -1.10 16.01
N ILE A 268 -5.27 -0.11 15.12
CA ILE A 268 -4.57 1.17 15.27
C ILE A 268 -5.14 1.99 16.44
N ILE A 269 -6.46 2.02 16.62
CA ILE A 269 -7.09 2.69 17.77
C ILE A 269 -6.63 2.04 19.08
N LEU A 270 -6.52 0.72 19.11
CA LEU A 270 -5.97 -0.01 20.25
C LEU A 270 -4.50 0.34 20.51
N GLU A 271 -3.66 0.46 19.47
CA GLU A 271 -2.27 0.94 19.61
C GLU A 271 -2.20 2.33 20.24
N ASP A 272 -3.09 3.24 19.83
CA ASP A 272 -3.13 4.60 20.38
C ASP A 272 -3.62 4.59 21.83
N LEU A 273 -4.62 3.77 22.17
CA LEU A 273 -5.11 3.61 23.54
C LEU A 273 -4.01 3.08 24.46
N VAL A 274 -3.30 2.01 24.06
CA VAL A 274 -2.18 1.45 24.82
C VAL A 274 -1.05 2.47 24.97
N ARG A 275 -0.75 3.24 23.91
CA ARG A 275 0.23 4.32 23.99
C ARG A 275 -0.19 5.41 24.97
N PHE A 276 -1.47 5.76 25.00
CA PHE A 276 -2.02 6.79 25.89
C PHE A 276 -2.00 6.33 27.35
N THR A 277 -2.50 5.13 27.65
CA THR A 277 -2.64 4.62 29.02
C THR A 277 -1.32 4.11 29.61
N CYS A 278 -0.46 3.49 28.80
CA CYS A 278 0.80 2.88 29.25
C CYS A 278 2.05 3.69 28.88
N ASN A 279 1.91 4.98 28.52
CA ASN A 279 3.03 5.80 28.03
C ASN A 279 4.24 5.80 28.98
N GLY A 280 4.00 5.91 30.30
CA GLY A 280 5.05 5.90 31.31
C GLY A 280 5.86 4.61 31.31
N ILE A 281 5.19 3.46 31.25
CA ILE A 281 5.82 2.13 31.18
C ILE A 281 6.57 1.97 29.86
N ILE A 282 5.93 2.31 28.73
CA ILE A 282 6.52 2.18 27.39
C ILE A 282 7.82 2.98 27.29
N LYS A 283 7.91 4.15 27.92
CA LYS A 283 9.13 4.97 27.93
C LYS A 283 10.29 4.34 28.72
N GLN A 284 10.00 3.50 29.71
CA GLN A 284 11.00 2.81 30.51
C GLN A 284 11.54 1.53 29.82
N VAL A 285 10.76 0.94 28.90
CA VAL A 285 11.19 -0.24 28.15
C VAL A 285 12.28 0.13 27.14
N ASN A 286 13.37 -0.64 27.11
CA ASN A 286 14.45 -0.49 26.14
C ASN A 286 13.91 -0.53 24.69
N VAL A 287 14.48 0.30 23.81
CA VAL A 287 14.08 0.41 22.40
C VAL A 287 14.05 -0.94 21.67
N ARG A 288 15.04 -1.82 21.90
CA ARG A 288 15.09 -3.15 21.25
C ARG A 288 13.87 -4.00 21.62
N TRP A 289 13.51 -4.02 22.91
CA TRP A 289 12.33 -4.74 23.39
C TRP A 289 11.03 -4.13 22.87
N ARG A 290 10.93 -2.80 22.81
CA ARG A 290 9.78 -2.12 22.20
C ARG A 290 9.60 -2.48 20.73
N LEU A 291 10.69 -2.56 19.97
CA LEU A 291 10.66 -2.99 18.58
C LEU A 291 10.23 -4.45 18.46
N LEU A 292 10.82 -5.35 19.25
CA LEU A 292 10.47 -6.77 19.23
C LEU A 292 8.98 -7.00 19.56
N ILE A 293 8.48 -6.39 20.64
CA ILE A 293 7.06 -6.46 21.01
C ILE A 293 6.19 -5.94 19.86
N GLY A 294 6.59 -4.83 19.24
CA GLY A 294 5.88 -4.26 18.10
C GLY A 294 5.83 -5.19 16.88
N TYR A 295 6.95 -5.83 16.53
CA TYR A 295 6.98 -6.81 15.44
C TYR A 295 6.13 -8.05 15.73
N VAL A 296 6.20 -8.58 16.96
CA VAL A 296 5.37 -9.71 17.39
C VAL A 296 3.90 -9.33 17.33
N TRP A 297 3.52 -8.16 17.84
CA TRP A 297 2.17 -7.62 17.77
C TRP A 297 1.66 -7.53 16.32
N VAL A 298 2.41 -6.90 15.43
CA VAL A 298 2.03 -6.77 14.01
C VAL A 298 1.92 -8.14 13.35
N GLY A 299 2.90 -9.02 13.56
CA GLY A 299 2.90 -10.36 12.98
C GLY A 299 1.71 -11.20 13.41
N LEU A 300 1.41 -11.23 14.72
CA LEU A 300 0.24 -11.93 15.25
C LEU A 300 -1.07 -11.32 14.76
N PHE A 301 -1.16 -9.98 14.69
CA PHE A 301 -2.35 -9.30 14.22
C PHE A 301 -2.65 -9.62 12.76
N PHE A 302 -1.63 -9.57 11.89
CA PHE A 302 -1.78 -9.95 10.48
C PHE A 302 -2.09 -11.44 10.33
N LEU A 303 -1.43 -12.31 11.10
CA LEU A 303 -1.72 -13.75 11.07
C LEU A 303 -3.18 -14.05 11.44
N TRP A 304 -3.75 -13.29 12.36
CA TRP A 304 -5.15 -13.38 12.75
C TRP A 304 -6.11 -12.77 11.72
N SER A 305 -5.83 -11.55 11.25
CA SER A 305 -6.78 -10.78 10.44
C SER A 305 -6.71 -11.11 8.95
N ALA A 306 -5.52 -11.35 8.38
CA ALA A 306 -5.33 -11.54 6.95
C ALA A 306 -6.10 -12.73 6.34
N PRO A 307 -6.21 -13.89 7.00
CA PRO A 307 -6.92 -15.05 6.44
C PRO A 307 -8.37 -14.77 6.05
N VAL A 308 -9.06 -13.82 6.71
CA VAL A 308 -10.44 -13.46 6.38
C VAL A 308 -10.59 -12.90 4.97
N TRP A 309 -9.53 -12.28 4.43
CA TRP A 309 -9.51 -11.68 3.11
C TRP A 309 -8.71 -12.52 2.12
N LEU A 310 -7.59 -13.10 2.55
CA LEU A 310 -6.69 -13.82 1.66
C LEU A 310 -7.25 -15.20 1.25
N ASN A 311 -7.87 -15.94 2.18
CA ASN A 311 -8.34 -17.30 1.87
C ASN A 311 -9.38 -17.33 0.73
N PRO A 312 -10.42 -16.45 0.71
CA PRO A 312 -11.35 -16.40 -0.41
C PRO A 312 -10.67 -16.19 -1.77
N ILE A 313 -9.68 -15.30 -1.85
CA ILE A 313 -8.92 -15.02 -3.08
C ILE A 313 -8.13 -16.27 -3.51
N ILE A 314 -7.37 -16.86 -2.59
CA ILE A 314 -6.54 -18.04 -2.87
C ILE A 314 -7.40 -19.21 -3.35
N LEU A 315 -8.51 -19.48 -2.65
CA LEU A 315 -9.46 -20.54 -3.02
C LEU A 315 -10.05 -20.29 -4.40
N ARG A 316 -10.38 -19.03 -4.73
CA ARG A 316 -10.95 -18.69 -6.03
C ARG A 316 -9.93 -18.84 -7.16
N LEU A 317 -8.68 -18.40 -6.96
CA LEU A 317 -7.61 -18.57 -7.95
C LEU A 317 -7.33 -20.05 -8.22
N TYR A 318 -7.27 -20.87 -7.16
CA TYR A 318 -7.10 -22.31 -7.28
C TYR A 318 -8.25 -22.96 -8.08
N GLN A 319 -9.51 -22.64 -7.76
CA GLN A 319 -10.68 -23.13 -8.50
C GLN A 319 -10.71 -22.69 -9.97
N ALA A 320 -10.15 -21.51 -10.27
CA ALA A 320 -10.09 -20.97 -11.62
C ALA A 320 -8.89 -21.50 -12.43
N GLY A 321 -8.06 -22.39 -11.87
CA GLY A 321 -6.84 -22.88 -12.52
C GLY A 321 -5.80 -21.79 -12.74
N GLN A 322 -5.83 -20.71 -11.96
CA GLN A 322 -4.93 -19.57 -12.07
C GLN A 322 -3.74 -19.73 -11.12
N ARG A 323 -2.59 -19.16 -11.49
CA ARG A 323 -1.45 -19.04 -10.58
C ARG A 323 -1.85 -18.32 -9.30
N LEU A 324 -1.36 -18.81 -8.18
CA LEU A 324 -1.71 -18.32 -6.84
C LEU A 324 -0.46 -18.21 -5.95
N PRO A 325 -0.53 -17.51 -4.81
CA PRO A 325 0.58 -17.46 -3.87
C PRO A 325 1.04 -18.85 -3.43
N SER A 326 2.34 -19.10 -3.51
CA SER A 326 2.95 -20.38 -3.16
C SER A 326 3.03 -20.57 -1.65
N PRO A 327 2.51 -21.67 -1.08
CA PRO A 327 2.77 -22.03 0.32
C PRO A 327 4.22 -22.52 0.52
N PHE A 328 4.97 -22.77 -0.55
CA PHE A 328 6.39 -23.17 -0.53
C PHE A 328 7.33 -21.96 -0.49
N LEU A 329 6.79 -20.74 -0.40
CA LEU A 329 7.51 -19.48 -0.49
C LEU A 329 8.34 -19.44 -1.78
N MET A 330 9.67 -19.34 -1.70
CA MET A 330 10.57 -19.28 -2.85
C MET A 330 11.05 -20.65 -3.36
N PHE A 331 10.69 -21.73 -2.66
CA PHE A 331 11.16 -23.07 -2.97
C PHE A 331 10.20 -23.79 -3.93
N GLN A 332 10.75 -24.68 -4.77
CA GLN A 332 9.93 -25.55 -5.61
C GLN A 332 9.39 -26.71 -4.77
N SER A 333 8.16 -27.14 -5.04
CA SER A 333 7.52 -28.26 -4.33
C SER A 333 8.38 -29.53 -4.41
N SER A 334 8.95 -29.82 -5.59
CA SER A 334 9.86 -30.94 -5.81
C SER A 334 11.07 -30.96 -4.87
N SER A 335 11.62 -29.79 -4.51
CA SER A 335 12.77 -29.69 -3.60
C SER A 335 12.45 -29.89 -2.12
N ILE A 336 11.16 -29.80 -1.76
CA ILE A 336 10.69 -29.97 -0.37
C ILE A 336 10.27 -31.42 -0.11
N PHE A 337 9.73 -32.09 -1.14
CA PHE A 337 9.12 -33.41 -1.02
C PHE A 337 9.92 -34.54 -1.72
N SER A 338 11.11 -34.24 -2.23
CA SER A 338 12.16 -35.22 -2.57
C SER A 338 12.90 -35.67 -1.31
#